data_AF-A0A382YYW3-F1
#
_entry.id   AF-A0A382YYW3-F1
#
_cell.length_a   1.000
_cell.length_b   1.000
_cell.length_c   1.000
_cell.angle_alpha   90.00
_cell.angle_beta   90.00
_cell.angle_gamma   90.00
#
_symmetry.space_group_name_H-M   'P 1'
#
loop_
_entity.id
_entity.type
_entity.pdbx_description
1 polymer ?
#
loop_
_entity_poly.entity_id
_entity_poly.type
_entity_poly.pdbx_seq_one_letter_code
_entity_poly.pdbx_strand_id
1 'polypeptide(L)'
;MHSQVAEHVQYGGVVPDVAVREHLTHFFPLLDEAEKTAKLRDEVEGIAVTCGPGLAGCLAVGLSLAKTLALLWEVPLVGVNHLRGHAFSPFLALFDG
;
A
#
# COMPACT_ATOMS: atom_id res chain seq x y z
N MET A 1 -8.14 1.83 8.80
CA MET A 1 -8.12 2.03 7.33
C MET A 1 -8.44 3.49 7.03
N HIS A 2 -7.59 4.18 6.27
CA HIS A 2 -7.83 5.55 5.81
C HIS A 2 -8.50 5.54 4.43
N SER A 3 -9.45 6.44 4.19
CA SER A 3 -10.18 6.57 2.92
C SER A 3 -10.12 8.02 2.44
N GLN A 4 -9.74 8.22 1.18
CA GLN A 4 -9.61 9.57 0.60
C GLN A 4 -10.96 10.17 0.16
N VAL A 5 -12.07 9.45 0.34
CA VAL A 5 -13.40 9.87 -0.17
C VAL A 5 -13.76 11.29 0.27
N ALA A 6 -13.53 11.64 1.54
CA ALA A 6 -13.89 12.96 2.08
C ALA A 6 -13.18 14.12 1.37
N GLU A 7 -11.93 13.93 0.94
CA GLU A 7 -11.14 14.97 0.29
C GLU A 7 -11.50 15.15 -1.18
N HIS A 8 -11.98 14.08 -1.83
CA HIS A 8 -12.39 14.09 -3.24
C HIS A 8 -13.86 14.50 -3.46
N VAL A 9 -14.70 14.40 -2.42
CA VAL A 9 -16.14 14.76 -2.50
C VAL A 9 -16.36 16.20 -2.99
N GLN A 10 -15.51 17.14 -2.58
CA GLN A 10 -15.60 18.55 -3.00
C GLN A 10 -15.30 18.77 -4.50
N TYR A 11 -14.63 17.81 -5.14
CA TYR A 11 -14.23 17.87 -6.54
C TYR A 11 -15.13 17.02 -7.46
N GLY A 12 -16.13 16.33 -6.91
CA GLY A 12 -17.07 15.50 -7.68
C GLY A 12 -16.46 14.21 -8.24
N GLY A 13 -15.26 13.84 -7.82
CA GLY A 13 -14.52 12.67 -8.31
C GLY A 13 -13.08 12.67 -7.82
N VAL A 14 -12.36 11.58 -8.10
CA VAL A 14 -10.96 11.43 -7.70
C VAL A 14 -10.08 12.41 -8.48
N VAL A 15 -9.39 13.30 -7.76
CA VAL A 15 -8.37 14.21 -8.32
C VAL A 15 -7.01 13.51 -8.25
N PRO A 16 -6.37 13.18 -9.39
CA PRO A 16 -5.14 12.38 -9.40
C PRO A 16 -4.01 12.97 -8.56
N ASP A 17 -3.73 14.28 -8.68
CA ASP A 17 -2.63 14.92 -7.95
C ASP A 17 -2.84 14.92 -6.43
N VAL A 18 -4.09 15.15 -5.99
CA VAL A 18 -4.46 15.05 -4.57
C VAL A 18 -4.26 13.61 -4.11
N ALA A 19 -4.78 12.64 -4.85
CA ALA A 19 -4.65 11.23 -4.50
C ALA A 19 -3.17 10.78 -4.36
N VAL A 20 -2.29 11.25 -5.23
CA VAL A 20 -0.85 10.97 -5.16
C VAL A 20 -0.22 11.58 -3.91
N ARG A 21 -0.50 12.87 -3.63
CA ARG A 21 0.02 13.56 -2.44
C ARG A 21 -0.40 12.84 -1.17
N GLU A 22 -1.65 12.40 -1.09
CA GLU A 22 -2.16 11.72 0.09
C GLU A 22 -1.47 10.38 0.38
N HIS A 23 -0.99 9.66 -0.64
CA HIS A 23 -0.17 8.47 -0.41
C HIS A 23 1.13 8.83 0.32
N LEU A 24 1.79 9.92 -0.04
CA LEU A 24 3.03 10.36 0.62
C LEU A 24 2.76 10.88 2.03
N THR A 25 1.69 11.66 2.22
CA THR A 25 1.32 12.22 3.53
C THR A 25 1.01 11.11 4.54
N HIS A 26 0.29 10.08 4.13
CA HIS A 26 -0.24 9.07 5.04
C HIS A 26 0.65 7.83 5.21
N PHE A 27 1.57 7.55 4.29
CA PHE A 27 2.36 6.32 4.34
C PHE A 27 3.23 6.23 5.59
N PHE A 28 4.04 7.24 5.90
CA PHE A 28 4.95 7.19 7.05
C PHE A 28 4.21 7.13 8.39
N PRO A 29 3.16 7.94 8.64
CA PRO A 29 2.33 7.75 9.83
C PRO A 29 1.75 6.34 9.97
N LEU A 30 1.30 5.72 8.87
CA LEU A 30 0.80 4.34 8.91
C LEU A 30 1.90 3.32 9.22
N LEU A 31 3.10 3.53 8.67
CA LEU A 31 4.26 2.69 8.98
C LEU A 31 4.65 2.80 10.46
N ASP A 32 4.70 4.02 11.00
CA ASP A 32 4.99 4.27 12.42
C ASP A 32 3.95 3.61 13.33
N GLU A 33 2.65 3.66 12.99
CA GLU A 33 1.62 2.96 13.75
C GLU A 33 1.77 1.43 13.68
N ALA A 34 2.15 0.89 12.53
CA ALA A 34 2.37 -0.55 12.38
C ALA A 34 3.59 -1.02 13.19
N GLU A 35 4.66 -0.23 13.27
CA GLU A 35 5.84 -0.53 14.09
C GLU A 35 5.56 -0.56 15.61
N LYS A 36 4.48 0.09 16.07
CA LYS A 36 4.07 -0.02 17.49
C LYS A 36 3.56 -1.41 17.86
N THR A 37 3.12 -2.18 16.87
CA THR A 37 2.50 -3.50 17.08
C THR A 37 3.50 -4.64 16.85
N ALA A 38 4.46 -4.45 15.95
CA ALA A 38 5.45 -5.46 15.57
C ALA A 38 6.76 -4.80 15.15
N LYS A 39 7.90 -5.47 15.34
CA LYS A 39 9.19 -4.98 14.83
C LYS A 39 9.30 -5.31 13.36
N LEU A 40 8.61 -4.53 12.51
CA LEU A 40 8.41 -4.84 11.10
C LEU A 40 9.70 -5.20 10.36
N ARG A 41 10.79 -4.45 10.58
CA ARG A 41 12.09 -4.74 9.97
C ARG A 41 12.62 -6.15 10.28
N ASP A 42 12.39 -6.63 11.50
CA ASP A 42 12.93 -7.90 11.98
C ASP A 42 11.99 -9.08 11.68
N GLU A 43 10.69 -8.81 11.46
CA GLU A 43 9.63 -9.82 11.33
C GLU A 43 9.12 -10.00 9.88
N VAL A 44 9.27 -8.99 9.02
CA VAL A 44 8.81 -9.05 7.63
C VAL A 44 9.79 -9.86 6.79
N GLU A 45 9.30 -10.91 6.15
CA GLU A 45 10.10 -11.77 5.25
C GLU A 45 9.92 -11.41 3.76
N GLY A 46 9.04 -10.46 3.44
CA GLY A 46 8.74 -10.07 2.06
C GLY A 46 7.75 -8.92 1.97
N ILE A 47 7.82 -8.17 0.88
CA ILE A 47 6.95 -7.01 0.63
C ILE A 47 6.10 -7.29 -0.60
N ALA A 48 4.79 -7.08 -0.48
CA ALA A 48 3.85 -7.13 -1.58
C ALA A 48 3.34 -5.72 -1.90
N VAL A 49 3.31 -5.34 -3.18
CA VAL A 49 2.85 -4.02 -3.61
C VAL A 49 1.95 -4.12 -4.82
N THR A 50 0.87 -3.33 -4.83
CA THR A 50 -0.04 -3.28 -5.98
C THR A 50 0.68 -2.69 -7.20
N CYS A 51 0.73 -3.43 -8.31
CA CYS A 51 1.32 -3.00 -9.57
C CYS A 51 0.29 -2.64 -10.67
N GLY A 52 -1.01 -2.77 -10.34
CA GLY A 52 -2.11 -2.31 -11.18
C GLY A 52 -3.28 -3.30 -11.27
N PRO A 53 -4.38 -2.94 -11.97
CA PRO A 53 -4.63 -1.61 -12.55
C PRO A 53 -4.88 -0.54 -11.47
N GLY A 54 -4.75 0.74 -11.84
CA GLY A 54 -4.94 1.86 -10.93
C GLY A 54 -4.38 3.17 -11.51
N LEU A 55 -4.49 4.27 -10.76
CA LEU A 55 -3.92 5.56 -11.15
C LEU A 55 -2.40 5.47 -11.20
N ALA A 56 -1.81 5.79 -12.36
CA ALA A 56 -0.38 5.62 -12.60
C ALA A 56 0.50 6.31 -11.56
N GLY A 57 0.15 7.53 -11.14
CA GLY A 57 0.88 8.27 -10.11
C GLY A 57 0.86 7.57 -8.75
N CYS A 58 -0.30 7.08 -8.30
CA CYS A 58 -0.44 6.37 -7.03
C CYS A 58 0.33 5.03 -7.05
N LEU A 59 0.25 4.30 -8.18
CA LEU A 59 1.02 3.07 -8.37
C LEU A 59 2.52 3.34 -8.34
N ALA A 60 2.99 4.42 -8.98
CA ALA A 60 4.41 4.80 -8.98
C ALA A 60 4.92 5.13 -7.58
N VAL A 61 4.16 5.87 -6.77
CA VAL A 61 4.51 6.15 -5.37
C VAL A 61 4.58 4.86 -4.56
N GLY A 62 3.55 4.02 -4.61
CA GLY A 62 3.51 2.75 -3.88
C GLY A 62 4.69 1.82 -4.26
N LEU A 63 4.96 1.66 -5.55
CA LEU A 63 6.09 0.88 -6.05
C LEU A 63 7.44 1.44 -5.58
N SER A 64 7.60 2.77 -5.54
CA SER A 64 8.86 3.41 -5.13
C SER A 64 9.13 3.20 -3.64
N LEU A 65 8.09 3.33 -2.80
CA LEU A 65 8.17 3.07 -1.37
C LEU A 65 8.48 1.58 -1.09
N ALA A 66 7.75 0.68 -1.74
CA ALA A 66 7.93 -0.75 -1.55
C ALA A 66 9.32 -1.24 -2.00
N LYS A 67 9.84 -0.73 -3.12
CA LYS A 67 11.22 -1.01 -3.55
C LYS A 67 12.27 -0.51 -2.57
N THR A 68 12.06 0.70 -2.05
CA THR A 68 12.97 1.30 -1.05
C THR A 68 13.01 0.45 0.21
N LEU A 69 11.86 0.06 0.74
CA LEU A 69 11.79 -0.79 1.93
C LEU A 69 12.38 -2.19 1.68
N ALA A 70 12.07 -2.82 0.55
CA ALA A 70 12.60 -4.14 0.21
C ALA A 70 14.13 -4.12 0.13
N LEU A 71 14.70 -3.04 -0.42
CA LEU A 71 16.15 -2.85 -0.47
C LEU A 71 16.74 -2.63 0.92
N LEU A 72 16.13 -1.81 1.77
CA LEU A 72 16.63 -1.49 3.11
C LEU A 72 16.52 -2.67 4.09
N TRP A 73 15.50 -3.51 3.91
CA TRP A 73 15.25 -4.68 4.75
C TRP A 73 15.82 -5.96 4.15
N GLU A 74 16.36 -5.91 2.93
CA GLU A 74 16.95 -7.04 2.21
C GLU A 74 15.97 -8.21 2.02
N VAL A 75 14.70 -7.89 1.76
CA VAL A 75 13.61 -8.87 1.58
C VAL A 75 13.09 -8.89 0.14
N PRO A 76 12.54 -10.03 -0.33
CA PRO A 76 11.92 -10.11 -1.65
C PRO A 76 10.75 -9.13 -1.80
N LEU A 77 10.61 -8.58 -3.02
CA LEU A 77 9.49 -7.73 -3.42
C LEU A 77 8.65 -8.42 -4.48
N VAL A 78 7.32 -8.46 -4.27
CA VAL A 78 6.36 -9.04 -5.21
C VAL A 78 5.34 -8.00 -5.65
N GLY A 79 5.21 -7.84 -6.97
CA GLY A 79 4.14 -7.05 -7.57
C GLY A 79 2.83 -7.84 -7.60
N VAL A 80 1.76 -7.26 -7.07
CA VAL A 80 0.43 -7.88 -6.97
C VAL A 80 -0.55 -7.15 -7.88
N ASN A 81 -1.33 -7.93 -8.64
CA ASN A 81 -2.44 -7.38 -9.39
C ASN A 81 -3.60 -7.03 -8.44
N HIS A 82 -4.07 -5.79 -8.51
CA HIS A 82 -5.13 -5.24 -7.66
C HIS A 82 -6.41 -6.08 -7.68
N LEU A 83 -6.90 -6.43 -8.87
CA LEU A 83 -8.14 -7.18 -9.03
C LEU A 83 -8.00 -8.63 -8.55
N ARG A 84 -6.84 -9.26 -8.75
CA ARG A 84 -6.55 -10.55 -8.13
C ARG A 84 -6.53 -10.43 -6.60
N GLY A 85 -5.90 -9.40 -6.06
CA GLY A 85 -5.93 -9.13 -4.61
C GLY A 85 -7.36 -9.05 -4.08
N HIS A 86 -8.24 -8.33 -4.78
CA HIS A 86 -9.67 -8.29 -4.46
C HIS A 86 -10.37 -9.64 -4.57
N ALA A 87 -10.09 -10.42 -5.61
CA ALA A 87 -10.69 -11.75 -5.77
C ALA A 87 -10.25 -12.74 -4.67
N PHE A 88 -9.03 -12.59 -4.16
CA PHE A 88 -8.47 -13.48 -3.15
C PHE A 88 -8.74 -13.05 -1.70
N SER A 89 -9.08 -11.78 -1.43
CA SER A 89 -9.26 -11.30 -0.07
C SER A 89 -10.32 -12.04 0.77
N PRO A 90 -11.44 -12.57 0.21
CA PRO A 90 -12.40 -13.36 1.00
C PRO A 90 -11.83 -14.69 1.52
N PHE A 91 -10.74 -15.18 0.93
CA PHE A 91 -10.12 -16.46 1.28
C PHE A 91 -8.98 -16.32 2.28
N LEU A 92 -8.64 -15.10 2.74
CA LEU A 92 -7.51 -14.88 3.66
C LEU A 92 -7.62 -15.72 4.95
N ALA A 93 -8.81 -15.79 5.54
CA ALA A 93 -9.05 -16.57 6.76
C ALA A 93 -8.86 -18.09 6.60
N LEU A 94 -8.74 -18.59 5.37
CA LEU A 94 -8.41 -20.01 5.11
C LEU A 94 -6.90 -20.30 5.20
N PHE A 95 -6.08 -19.24 5.25
CA PHE A 95 -4.62 -19.33 5.29
C PHE A 95 -4.02 -18.82 6.60
N ASP A 96 -4.84 -18.33 7.54
CA ASP A 96 -4.44 -18.06 8.91
C ASP A 96 -4.27 -19.41 9.65
N GLY A 97 -3.07 -19.98 9.57
CA GLY A 97 -2.63 -21.18 10.29
C GLY A 97 -1.91 -20.84 11.58
#